data_AF-K0W0Q4-F1
#
_entry.id   AF-K0W0Q4-F1
#
_cell.length_a   1.000
_cell.length_b   1.000
_cell.length_c   1.000
_cell.angle_alpha   90.00
_cell.angle_beta   90.00
_cell.angle_gamma   90.00
#
_symmetry.space_group_name_H-M   'P 1'
#
loop_
_entity.id
_entity.type
_entity.pdbx_description
1 polymer ?
#
loop_
_entity_poly.entity_id
_entity_poly.type
_entity_poly.pdbx_seq_one_letter_code
_entity_poly.pdbx_strand_id
1 'polypeptide(L)' 'MALFLFIWTWNEFLIPFILVNDDAYRTLPLGMLFFQGRYTVNTPVLTAGAVIVIAPLILTYLVFQRRFIAGLTAGATK' A
#
# COMPACT_ATOMS: atom_id res chain seq x y z
N MET A 1 -9.47 7.51 -12.08
CA MET A 1 -8.17 8.12 -11.71
C MET A 1 -7.90 8.13 -10.22
N ALA A 2 -8.82 8.54 -9.33
CA ALA A 2 -8.57 8.56 -7.89
C ALA A 2 -8.06 7.22 -7.30
N LEU A 3 -8.59 6.07 -7.73
CA LEU A 3 -8.12 4.75 -7.28
C LEU A 3 -6.68 4.44 -7.71
N PHE A 4 -6.30 4.78 -8.95
CA PHE A 4 -4.93 4.59 -9.43
C PHE A 4 -3.95 5.47 -8.66
N LEU A 5 -4.32 6.72 -8.39
CA LEU A 5 -3.49 7.65 -7.63
C LEU A 5 -3.33 7.20 -6.17
N PHE A 6 -4.39 6.69 -5.55
CA PHE A 6 -4.32 6.10 -4.21
C PHE A 6 -3.37 4.90 -4.16
N ILE A 7 -3.51 3.95 -5.10
CA ILE A 7 -2.63 2.77 -5.17
C ILE A 7 -1.18 3.18 -5.37
N TRP A 8 -0.94 4.18 -6.21
CA TRP A 8 0.40 4.70 -6.49
C TRP A 8 1.03 5.33 -5.24
N THR A 9 0.37 6.31 -4.64
CA THR A 9 0.87 7.02 -3.45
C THR A 9 1.00 6.10 -2.23
N TRP A 10 0.11 5.11 -2.10
CA TRP A 10 0.18 4.13 -1.01
C TRP A 10 1.32 3.12 -1.16
N ASN A 11 1.69 2.76 -2.40
CA ASN A 11 2.87 1.92 -2.68
C ASN A 11 4.18 2.70 -2.67
N GLU A 12 4.14 4.03 -2.51
CA GLU A 12 5.30 4.89 -2.64
C GLU A 12 6.25 4.71 -1.45
N PHE A 13 7.34 3.98 -1.68
CA PHE A 13 8.35 3.66 -0.65
C PHE A 13 9.57 4.59 -0.71
N LEU A 14 10.02 4.93 -1.92
CA LEU A 14 11.33 5.55 -2.13
C LEU A 14 11.38 7.02 -1.67
N ILE A 15 10.34 7.81 -1.94
CA ILE A 15 10.24 9.21 -1.50
C ILE A 15 10.26 9.32 0.03
N PRO A 16 9.38 8.65 0.79
CA PRO A 16 9.41 8.73 2.24
C PRO A 16 10.70 8.15 2.82
N PHE A 17 11.34 7.17 2.18
CA PHE A 17 12.64 6.67 2.63
C PHE A 17 13.76 7.70 2.58
N ILE A 18 13.72 8.62 1.61
CA ILE A 18 14.76 9.65 1.45
C ILE A 18 14.42 10.91 2.26
N LEU A 19 13.15 11.31 2.30
CA LEU A 19 12.73 12.57 2.93
C LEU A 19 12.40 12.44 4.43
N VAL A 20 11.86 11.31 4.87
CA VAL A 20 11.42 11.14 6.25
C VAL A 20 12.57 10.64 7.11
N ASN A 21 13.12 11.56 7.90
CA ASN A 21 14.17 11.25 8.88
C ASN A 21 13.63 11.07 10.30
N ASP A 22 12.42 11.55 10.57
CA ASP A 22 11.80 11.54 11.89
C ASP A 22 10.81 10.36 12.04
N ASP A 23 10.90 9.66 13.16
CA ASP A 23 10.15 8.43 13.45
C ASP A 23 8.62 8.66 13.41
N ALA A 24 8.17 9.87 13.77
CA ALA A 24 6.76 10.23 13.84
C ALA A 24 6.07 10.33 12.46
N TYR A 25 6.82 10.52 11.38
CA TYR A 25 6.28 10.69 10.03
C TYR A 25 6.50 9.48 9.12
N ARG A 26 6.99 8.37 9.69
CA ARG A 26 7.25 7.17 8.90
C ARG A 26 5.96 6.56 8.38
N THR A 27 5.94 6.26 7.09
CA THR A 27 4.85 5.52 6.47
C THR A 27 4.90 4.06 6.89
N LEU A 28 3.76 3.36 6.89
CA LEU A 28 3.67 1.94 7.21
C LEU A 28 4.70 1.07 6.43
N PRO A 29 4.92 1.28 5.11
CA PRO A 29 5.96 0.55 4.37
C PRO A 29 7.38 0.83 4.85
N LEU A 30 7.66 2.06 5.28
CA LEU A 30 8.96 2.46 5.80
C LEU A 30 9.24 1.85 7.18
N GLY A 31 8.21 1.79 8.03
CA GLY A 31 8.28 1.16 9.35
C GLY A 31 8.58 -0.35 9.29
N MET A 32 8.24 -1.03 8.19
CA MET A 32 8.57 -2.46 8.02
C MET A 32 10.08 -2.75 8.02
N LEU A 33 10.91 -1.78 7.62
CA LEU A 33 12.37 -1.91 7.64
C LEU A 33 12.93 -2.09 9.05
N PHE A 34 12.26 -1.59 10.09
CA PHE A 34 12.68 -1.78 11.48
C PHE A 34 12.57 -3.23 11.94
N PHE A 35 11.68 -4.01 11.33
CA PHE A 35 11.53 -5.43 11.64
C PHE A 35 12.53 -6.32 10.88
N GLN A 36 13.31 -5.73 9.96
CA GLN A 36 14.43 -6.34 9.25
C GLN A 36 15.76 -5.89 9.88
N GLY A 37 16.06 -6.37 11.09
CA GLY A 37 17.33 -6.10 11.75
C GLY A 37 18.52 -6.80 11.08
N ARG A 38 19.74 -6.26 11.24
CA ARG A 38 20.99 -6.75 10.61
C ARG A 38 21.32 -8.24 10.82
N TYR A 39 20.76 -8.89 11.85
CA TYR A 39 21.11 -10.26 12.24
C TYR A 39 19.91 -11.18 12.49
N THR A 40 18.70 -10.63 12.63
CA THR A 40 17.46 -11.40 12.81
C THR A 40 16.31 -10.65 12.14
N VAL A 41 15.62 -11.33 11.22
CA VAL A 41 14.36 -10.85 10.65
C VAL A 41 13.25 -11.43 11.52
N ASN A 42 12.42 -10.56 12.10
CA ASN A 42 11.22 -11.02 12.76
C ASN A 42 10.14 -11.30 11.71
N THR A 43 10.27 -12.46 11.04
CA THR A 43 9.38 -12.89 9.96
C THR A 43 7.89 -12.82 10.32
N PRO A 44 7.42 -13.28 11.49
CA PRO A 44 5.99 -13.19 11.83
C PRO A 44 5.49 -11.75 11.99
N VAL A 45 6.30 -10.83 12.52
CA VAL A 45 5.92 -9.41 12.63
C VAL A 45 5.99 -8.71 11.28
N LEU A 46 6.97 -9.05 10.45
CA LEU A 46 7.10 -8.53 9.10
C LEU A 46 5.90 -8.92 8.22
N THR A 47 5.49 -10.19 8.25
CA THR A 47 4.33 -10.66 7.47
C THR A 47 3.02 -10.07 7.99
N ALA A 48 2.86 -9.92 9.31
CA ALA A 48 1.72 -9.22 9.89
C ALA A 48 1.66 -7.75 9.42
N GLY A 49 2.80 -7.04 9.41
CA GLY A 49 2.92 -5.68 8.88
C GLY A 49 2.58 -5.60 7.39
N ALA A 50 3.06 -6.57 6.60
CA ALA A 50 2.76 -6.64 5.16
C ALA A 50 1.25 -6.82 4.89
N VAL A 51 0.57 -7.66 5.69
CA VAL A 51 -0.90 -7.83 5.58
C VAL A 51 -1.62 -6.52 5.89
N ILE A 52 -1.18 -5.79 6.92
CA ILE A 52 -1.76 -4.48 7.28
C ILE A 52 -1.52 -3.43 6.18
N VAL A 53 -0.34 -3.44 5.55
CA VAL A 53 -0.01 -2.54 4.42
C VAL A 53 -0.90 -2.81 3.21
N ILE A 54 -1.22 -4.08 2.93
CA ILE A 54 -2.04 -4.48 1.78
C ILE A 54 -3.55 -4.28 2.06
N ALA A 55 -3.98 -4.36 3.32
CA ALA A 55 -5.40 -4.25 3.72
C ALA A 55 -6.14 -3.00 3.16
N PRO A 56 -5.61 -1.76 3.24
CA PRO A 56 -6.28 -0.58 2.68
C PRO A 56 -6.36 -0.61 1.16
N LEU A 57 -5.43 -1.28 0.47
CA LEU A 57 -5.51 -1.53 -0.96
C LEU A 57 -6.70 -2.44 -1.29
N ILE A 58 -6.85 -3.53 -0.54
CA ILE A 58 -7.98 -4.47 -0.68
C ILE A 58 -9.30 -3.76 -0.38
N LEU A 59 -9.38 -2.99 0.71
CA LEU A 59 -10.57 -2.21 1.07
C LEU A 59 -10.96 -1.24 -0.06
N THR A 60 -10.00 -0.47 -0.56
CA THR A 60 -10.24 0.46 -1.67
C THR A 60 -10.70 -0.30 -2.93
N TYR A 61 -10.07 -1.42 -3.24
CA TYR A 61 -10.51 -2.27 -4.34
C TYR A 61 -11.94 -2.77 -4.14
N LEU A 62 -12.31 -3.28 -2.96
CA LEU A 62 -13.64 -3.79 -2.67
C LEU A 62 -14.73 -2.71 -2.77
N VAL A 63 -14.43 -1.48 -2.38
CA VAL A 63 -15.36 -0.34 -2.49
C VAL A 63 -15.57 0.05 -3.96
N PHE A 64 -14.50 0.07 -4.76
CA PHE A 64 -14.55 0.57 -6.13
C PHE A 64 -14.74 -0.51 -7.20
N GLN A 65 -14.61 -1.80 -6.88
CA GLN A 65 -14.71 -2.92 -7.84
C GLN A 65 -16.01 -2.88 -8.66
N ARG A 66 -17.13 -2.53 -8.04
CA ARG A 66 -18.43 -2.45 -8.73
C ARG A 66 -18.46 -1.35 -9.79
N ARG A 67 -17.85 -0.19 -9.51
CA ARG A 67 -17.77 0.92 -10.48
C ARG A 67 -16.74 0.65 -11.56
N PHE A 68 -15.67 -0.07 -11.23
CA PHE A 68 -14.63 -0.45 -12.18
C PHE A 68 -15.16 -1.47 -13.22
N ILE A 69 -15.88 -2.50 -12.75
CA ILE A 69 -16.52 -3.50 -13.62
C ILE A 69 -17.60 -2.85 -14.49
N ALA A 70 -18.45 -2.00 -13.92
CA ALA A 70 -19.48 -1.28 -14.67
C ALA A 70 -18.91 -0.31 -15.73
N GLY A 71 -17.76 0.31 -15.45
CA GLY A 71 -17.06 1.17 -16.40
C GLY A 71 -16.42 0.39 -17.56
N LEU A 72 -15.88 -0.81 -17.29
CA LEU A 72 -15.32 -1.70 -18.32
C LEU A 72 -16.42 -2.25 -19.25
N THR A 73 -17.56 -2.67 -18.70
CA THR A 73 -18.67 -3.18 -19.52
C THR A 73 -19.35 -2.08 -20.33
N ALA A 74 -19.46 -0.86 -19.82
CA ALA A 74 -19.98 0.29 -20.57
C ALA A 74 -19.03 0.80 -21.67
N GLY A 75 -17.73 0.51 -21.56
CA GLY A 75 -16.73 0.77 -22.59
C GLY A 75 -16.70 -0.30 -23.69
N ALA A 76 -17.09 -1.54 -23.38
CA ALA A 76 -17.12 -2.65 -24.34
C ALA A 76 -18.28 -2.59 -25.34
N THR A 77 -19.28 -1.74 -25.10
CA THR A 77 -20.44 -1.55 -26.00
C THR A 77 -20.37 -0.24 -26.80
N LYS A 78 -19.18 0.35 -26.99
CA LYS A 78 -18.95 1.47 -27.92
C LYS A 78 -17.82 1.15 -28.88
#